data_AF-A0A961JQG4-F1
#
_entry.id   AF-A0A961JQG4-F1
#
_cell.length_a   1.000
_cell.length_b   1.000
_cell.length_c   1.000
_cell.angle_alpha   90.00
_cell.angle_beta   90.00
_cell.angle_gamma   90.00
#
_symmetry.space_group_name_H-M   'P 1'
#
loop_
_entity.id
_entity.type
_entity.pdbx_description
1 polymer ?
#
loop_
_entity_poly.entity_id
_entity_poly.type
_entity_poly.pdbx_seq_one_letter_code
_entity_poly.pdbx_strand_id
1 'polypeptide(L)'
;RIATEGVTQEELDAAKTYLTGAYPLRFDGNAPIARILVGMQLDGRTPDYVTTRNAQIEAVTLEDANRVAAALYRPEDLLFVVAGEPEGLESTN
;
A
#
# COMPACT_ATOMS: atom_id res chain seq x y z
N ARG A 1 2.54 -6.33 -16.74
CA ARG A 1 1.93 -7.44 -15.97
C ARG A 1 0.83 -6.95 -15.05
N ILE A 2 1.13 -6.27 -13.92
CA ILE A 2 0.08 -5.85 -12.96
C ILE A 2 -1.01 -4.98 -13.61
N ALA A 3 -0.64 -4.04 -14.48
CA ALA A 3 -1.58 -3.20 -15.23
C ALA A 3 -2.59 -3.96 -16.10
N THR A 4 -2.21 -5.14 -16.62
CA THR A 4 -2.94 -5.85 -17.68
C THR A 4 -3.50 -7.20 -17.23
N GLU A 5 -2.78 -7.89 -16.35
CA GLU A 5 -3.09 -9.24 -15.86
C GLU A 5 -3.54 -9.23 -14.39
N GLY A 6 -3.37 -8.11 -13.69
CA GLY A 6 -3.67 -8.01 -12.26
C GLY A 6 -2.69 -8.78 -11.37
N VAL A 7 -3.11 -8.98 -10.12
CA VAL A 7 -2.48 -9.88 -9.13
C VAL A 7 -3.22 -11.22 -9.11
N THR A 8 -2.54 -12.26 -8.64
CA THR A 8 -3.16 -13.57 -8.41
C THR A 8 -3.82 -13.66 -7.04
N GLN A 9 -4.68 -14.66 -6.85
CA GLN A 9 -5.28 -14.93 -5.53
C GLN A 9 -4.21 -15.26 -4.48
N GLU A 10 -3.19 -16.03 -4.86
CA GLU A 10 -2.06 -16.37 -3.97
C GLU A 10 -1.28 -15.12 -3.55
N GLU A 11 -1.00 -14.20 -4.48
CA GLU A 11 -0.35 -12.93 -4.19
C GLU A 11 -1.20 -12.06 -3.25
N LEU A 12 -2.53 -12.03 -3.44
CA LEU A 12 -3.45 -11.32 -2.56
C LEU A 12 -3.47 -11.92 -1.15
N ASP A 13 -3.56 -13.24 -1.02
CA ASP A 13 -3.62 -13.93 0.27
C ASP A 13 -2.30 -13.77 1.04
N ALA A 14 -1.16 -13.85 0.35
CA ALA A 14 0.15 -13.58 0.92
C ALA A 14 0.27 -12.13 1.42
N ALA A 15 -0.19 -11.17 0.63
CA ALA A 15 -0.20 -9.76 1.02
C ALA A 15 -1.10 -9.50 2.24
N LYS A 16 -2.31 -10.07 2.27
CA LYS A 16 -3.22 -9.96 3.42
C LYS A 16 -2.58 -10.52 4.68
N THR A 17 -2.07 -11.75 4.62
CA THR A 17 -1.39 -12.44 5.74
C THR A 17 -0.26 -11.59 6.30
N TYR A 18 0.58 -11.03 5.42
CA TYR A 18 1.68 -10.15 5.83
C TYR A 18 1.14 -8.86 6.48
N LEU A 19 0.19 -8.18 5.84
CA LEU A 19 -0.32 -6.88 6.30
C LEU A 19 -1.10 -6.97 7.61
N THR A 20 -1.79 -8.08 7.87
CA THR A 20 -2.53 -8.30 9.12
C THR A 20 -1.63 -8.83 10.23
N GLY A 21 -0.66 -9.70 9.91
CA GLY A 21 0.32 -10.23 10.85
C GLY A 21 1.35 -9.20 11.32
N ALA A 22 1.81 -8.31 10.44
CA ALA A 22 2.80 -7.28 10.79
C ALA A 22 2.20 -6.10 11.56
N TYR A 23 0.88 -5.91 11.51
CA TYR A 23 0.24 -4.71 12.05
C TYR A 23 0.34 -4.59 13.58
N PRO A 24 0.08 -5.64 14.40
CA PRO A 24 0.24 -5.57 15.85
C PRO A 24 1.67 -5.24 16.30
N LEU A 25 2.67 -5.71 15.54
CA LEU A 25 4.09 -5.48 15.84
C LEU A 25 4.50 -4.00 15.76
N ARG A 26 3.68 -3.16 15.11
CA ARG A 26 3.90 -1.70 15.05
C ARG A 26 3.58 -1.00 16.38
N PHE A 27 2.93 -1.69 17.32
CA PHE A 27 2.50 -1.16 18.61
C PHE A 27 3.35 -1.72 19.78
N ASP A 28 4.64 -1.94 19.55
CA ASP A 28 5.57 -2.57 20.50
C ASP A 28 6.21 -1.60 21.53
N GLY A 29 5.84 -0.32 21.50
CA GLY A 29 6.33 0.67 22.47
C GLY A 29 5.60 2.01 22.42
N ASN A 30 5.70 2.78 23.51
CA ASN A 30 4.96 4.03 23.68
C ASN A 30 5.22 5.07 22.57
N ALA A 31 6.48 5.21 22.12
CA ALA A 31 6.82 6.17 21.09
C ALA A 31 6.27 5.78 19.69
N PRO A 32 6.43 4.53 19.21
CA PRO A 32 5.72 4.04 18.03
C PRO A 32 4.20 4.20 18.10
N ILE A 33 3.59 3.80 19.22
CA ILE A 33 2.14 3.93 19.45
C ILE A 33 1.69 5.38 19.27
N ALA A 34 2.35 6.32 19.96
CA ALA A 34 1.98 7.74 19.88
C ALA A 34 2.08 8.29 18.45
N ARG A 35 3.13 7.94 17.70
CA ARG A 35 3.29 8.39 16.30
C ARG A 35 2.17 7.87 15.39
N ILE A 36 1.80 6.60 15.54
CA ILE A 36 0.73 5.99 14.74
C ILE A 36 -0.61 6.65 15.04
N LEU A 37 -0.93 6.85 16.33
CA LEU A 37 -2.18 7.48 16.74
C LEU A 37 -2.30 8.92 16.23
N VAL A 38 -1.19 9.70 16.28
CA VAL A 38 -1.17 11.05 15.69
C VAL A 38 -1.36 11.01 14.17
N GLY A 39 -0.69 10.08 13.47
CA GLY A 39 -0.90 9.92 12.02
C GLY A 39 -2.36 9.60 11.67
N MET A 40 -3.00 8.69 12.42
CA MET A 40 -4.42 8.37 12.25
C MET A 40 -5.31 9.59 12.47
N GLN A 41 -5.02 10.44 13.46
CA GLN A 41 -5.77 11.68 13.68
C GLN A 41 -5.62 12.67 12.53
N LEU A 42 -4.41 12.82 11.98
CA LEU A 42 -4.15 13.68 10.83
C LEU A 42 -4.90 13.20 9.58
N ASP A 43 -5.02 11.88 9.41
CA ASP A 43 -5.80 11.25 8.34
C ASP A 43 -7.33 11.27 8.60
N GLY A 44 -7.79 11.89 9.70
CA GLY A 44 -9.20 11.96 10.07
C GLY A 44 -9.82 10.61 10.48
N ARG A 45 -8.99 9.65 10.91
CA ARG A 45 -9.45 8.33 11.36
C ARG A 45 -9.97 8.40 12.79
N THR A 46 -11.00 7.62 13.05
CA THR A 46 -11.55 7.38 14.38
C THR A 46 -10.65 6.41 15.17
N PRO A 47 -10.63 6.47 16.52
CA PRO A 47 -9.75 5.60 17.33
C PRO A 47 -9.99 4.09 17.17
N ASP A 48 -11.20 3.69 16.82
CA ASP A 48 -11.57 2.29 16.54
C ASP A 48 -10.88 1.72 15.31
N TYR A 49 -10.34 2.56 14.42
CA TYR A 49 -9.57 2.12 13.25
C TYR A 49 -8.42 1.18 13.62
N VAL A 50 -7.83 1.34 14.81
CA VAL A 50 -6.77 0.45 15.33
C VAL A 50 -7.25 -1.00 15.38
N THR A 51 -8.49 -1.25 15.78
CA THR A 51 -9.02 -2.61 15.95
C THR A 51 -9.81 -3.09 14.72
N THR A 52 -10.36 -2.19 13.91
CA THR A 52 -11.16 -2.57 12.73
C THR A 52 -10.35 -2.72 11.45
N ARG A 53 -9.14 -2.15 11.37
CA ARG A 53 -8.32 -2.15 10.14
C ARG A 53 -8.11 -3.55 9.55
N ASN A 54 -7.77 -4.55 10.37
CA ASN A 54 -7.48 -5.89 9.85
C ASN A 54 -8.72 -6.50 9.18
N ALA A 55 -9.92 -6.33 9.75
CA ALA A 55 -11.15 -6.78 9.11
C ALA A 55 -11.39 -6.09 7.77
N GLN A 56 -11.04 -4.80 7.65
CA GLN A 56 -11.12 -4.06 6.38
C GLN A 56 -10.12 -4.58 5.34
N ILE A 57 -8.90 -4.96 5.74
CA ILE A 57 -7.91 -5.58 4.85
C ILE A 57 -8.39 -6.96 4.38
N GLU A 58 -8.92 -7.78 5.28
CA GLU A 58 -9.43 -9.11 4.94
C GLU A 58 -10.64 -9.06 3.99
N ALA A 59 -11.46 -8.00 4.09
CA ALA A 59 -12.61 -7.79 3.22
C ALA A 59 -12.26 -7.45 1.76
N VAL A 60 -11.01 -7.07 1.45
CA VAL A 60 -10.59 -6.73 0.08
C VAL A 60 -10.70 -7.95 -0.82
N THR A 61 -11.42 -7.83 -1.94
CA THR A 61 -11.55 -8.92 -2.91
C THR A 61 -10.45 -8.87 -3.98
N LEU A 62 -10.26 -9.98 -4.70
CA LEU A 62 -9.36 -10.01 -5.86
C LEU A 62 -9.82 -9.04 -6.96
N GLU A 63 -11.13 -8.90 -7.13
CA GLU A 63 -11.73 -7.94 -8.06
C GLU A 63 -11.39 -6.50 -7.67
N ASP A 64 -11.51 -6.15 -6.39
CA ASP A 64 -11.14 -4.82 -5.90
C ASP A 64 -9.66 -4.50 -6.15
N ALA A 65 -8.78 -5.46 -5.83
CA ALA A 65 -7.35 -5.30 -6.03
C ALA A 65 -7.02 -5.08 -7.51
N ASN A 66 -7.59 -5.90 -8.40
CA ASN A 66 -7.33 -5.84 -9.83
C ASN A 66 -7.94 -4.59 -10.49
N ARG A 67 -9.12 -4.17 -10.05
CA ARG A 67 -9.75 -2.92 -10.51
C ARG A 67 -8.88 -1.70 -10.18
N VAL A 68 -8.35 -1.62 -8.96
CA VAL A 68 -7.47 -0.52 -8.54
C VAL A 68 -6.11 -0.61 -9.24
N ALA A 69 -5.57 -1.82 -9.41
CA ALA A 69 -4.33 -2.03 -10.15
C ALA A 69 -4.43 -1.50 -11.59
N ALA A 70 -5.51 -1.82 -12.31
CA ALA A 70 -5.73 -1.31 -13.66
C ALA A 70 -5.91 0.22 -13.70
N ALA A 71 -6.52 0.82 -12.67
CA ALA A 71 -6.74 2.27 -12.62
C ALA A 71 -5.46 3.06 -12.32
N LEU A 72 -4.52 2.49 -11.55
CA LEU A 72 -3.32 3.19 -11.07
C LEU A 72 -2.08 2.87 -11.91
N TYR A 73 -1.92 1.63 -12.38
CA TYR A 73 -0.75 1.24 -13.18
C TYR A 73 -0.95 1.60 -14.64
N ARG A 74 -0.88 2.90 -14.95
CA ARG A 74 -0.92 3.47 -16.31
C ARG A 74 0.50 3.79 -16.77
N PRO A 75 1.12 2.96 -17.65
CA PRO A 75 2.51 3.14 -18.06
C PRO A 75 2.81 4.53 -18.64
N GLU A 76 1.83 5.13 -19.30
CA GLU A 76 1.90 6.45 -19.91
C GLU A 76 2.02 7.61 -18.90
N ASP A 77 1.60 7.39 -17.65
CA ASP A 77 1.63 8.40 -16.59
C ASP A 77 2.78 8.18 -15.60
N LEU A 78 3.66 7.22 -15.86
CA LEU A 78 4.78 6.91 -14.98
C LEU A 78 5.89 7.97 -15.10
N LEU A 79 6.15 8.66 -14.00
CA LEU A 79 7.31 9.53 -13.85
C LEU A 79 8.51 8.71 -13.38
N PHE A 80 9.59 8.73 -14.17
CA PHE A 80 10.87 8.15 -13.80
C PHE A 80 11.84 9.26 -13.38
N VAL A 81 12.36 9.16 -12.16
CA VAL A 81 13.38 10.08 -11.65
C VAL A 81 14.66 9.29 -11.41
N VAL A 82 15.75 9.70 -12.07
CA VAL A 82 17.07 9.10 -11.92
C VAL A 82 18.03 10.14 -11.35
N ALA A 83 18.68 9.81 -10.24
CA ALA A 83 19.65 10.70 -9.59
C ALA A 83 21.07 10.15 -9.77
N GLY A 84 21.98 10.98 -10.28
CA GLY A 84 23.37 10.63 -10.59
C GLY A 84 23.78 11.06 -12.00
N GLU A 85 24.71 10.31 -12.61
CA GLU A 85 25.16 10.49 -14.00
C GLU A 85 24.72 9.29 -14.84
N PRO A 86 23.44 9.20 -15.25
CA PRO A 86 22.99 8.08 -16.05
C PRO A 86 23.51 8.18 -17.49
N GLU A 87 24.12 7.10 -17.98
CA GLU A 87 24.41 6.95 -19.41
C GLU A 87 23.16 6.42 -20.14
N GLY A 88 22.85 7.00 -21.30
CA GLY A 88 21.78 6.49 -22.18
C GLY A 88 20.35 6.87 -21.78
N LEU A 89 20.15 7.85 -20.89
CA LEU A 89 18.83 8.40 -20.58
C LEU A 89 18.70 9.84 -21.10
N GLU A 90 17.60 10.13 -21.79
CA GLU A 90 17.26 11.49 -22.21
C GLU A 90 16.38 12.16 -21.15
N SER A 91 16.76 13.37 -20.73
CA SER A 91 15.95 14.17 -19.81
C SER A 91 14.74 14.74 -20.55
N THR A 92 13.54 14.42 -20.06
CA THR A 92 12.29 15.02 -20.51
C THR A 92 11.79 15.94 -19.40
N ASN A 93 11.96 17.25 -19.59
CA ASN A 93 11.30 18.31 -18.82
C ASN A 93 10.41 19.11 -19.76
#